data_AF-A0A3P1B123-F1
#
_entry.id   AF-A0A3P1B123-F1
#
_cell.length_a   1.000
_cell.length_b   1.000
_cell.length_c   1.000
_cell.angle_alpha   90.00
_cell.angle_beta   90.00
_cell.angle_gamma   90.00
#
_symmetry.space_group_name_H-M   'P 1'
#
loop_
_entity.id
_entity.type
_entity.pdbx_description
1 polymer ?
#
loop_
_entity_poly.entity_id
_entity_poly.type
_entity_poly.pdbx_seq_one_letter_code
_entity_poly.pdbx_strand_id
1 'polypeptide(L)'
;MLSFEDKVNVFKSYLEKENENYSDIMKNEIYFYFFENESDLKFLNVFKSKLDIENKVEQVVSRMVLHEHEDELKNIIFYQFYG
;
A
#
# COMPACT_ATOMS: atom_id res chain seq x y z
N MET A 1 4.44 8.74 18.56
CA MET A 1 3.92 8.98 17.19
C MET A 1 5.07 8.71 16.25
N LEU A 2 4.88 7.86 15.24
CA LEU A 2 5.97 7.49 14.31
C LEU A 2 6.43 8.74 13.53
N SER A 3 7.73 8.87 13.31
CA SER A 3 8.25 9.87 12.37
C SER A 3 7.83 9.53 10.95
N PHE A 4 7.90 10.48 10.02
CA PHE A 4 7.57 10.19 8.62
C PHE A 4 8.48 9.09 8.04
N GLU A 5 9.77 9.13 8.35
CA GLU A 5 10.74 8.10 7.95
C GLU A 5 10.39 6.72 8.53
N ASP A 6 10.00 6.64 9.80
CA ASP A 6 9.54 5.37 10.40
C ASP A 6 8.32 4.81 9.68
N LYS A 7 7.39 5.67 9.26
CA LYS A 7 6.19 5.25 8.53
C LYS A 7 6.53 4.73 7.13
N VAL A 8 7.47 5.39 6.44
CA VAL A 8 7.97 4.91 5.13
C VAL A 8 8.60 3.54 5.29
N ASN A 9 9.44 3.35 6.30
CA ASN A 9 10.08 2.05 6.59
C ASN A 9 9.05 0.97 6.91
N VAL A 10 8.06 1.26 7.76
CA VAL A 10 6.97 0.32 8.07
C VAL A 10 6.19 -0.04 6.80
N PHE A 11 5.81 0.94 5.99
CA PHE A 11 5.06 0.72 4.76
C PHE A 11 5.85 -0.17 3.79
N LYS A 12 7.12 0.17 3.55
CA LYS A 12 8.02 -0.60 2.68
C LYS A 12 8.17 -2.04 3.17
N SER A 13 8.57 -2.23 4.43
CA SER A 13 8.80 -3.57 5.00
C SER A 13 7.53 -4.42 5.04
N TYR A 14 6.35 -3.80 5.12
CA TYR A 14 5.10 -4.55 5.10
C TYR A 14 4.74 -5.04 3.68
N LEU A 15 5.03 -4.25 2.65
CA LEU A 15 4.84 -4.65 1.26
C LEU A 15 5.82 -5.75 0.84
N GLU A 16 7.07 -5.68 1.30
CA GLU A 16 8.11 -6.68 1.03
C GLU A 16 7.91 -8.00 1.81
N LYS A 17 6.97 -8.03 2.77
CA LYS A 17 6.71 -9.22 3.58
C LYS A 17 5.83 -10.21 2.81
N GLU A 18 6.46 -11.22 2.22
CA GLU A 18 5.81 -12.32 1.53
C GLU A 18 5.03 -13.24 2.50
N ASN A 19 3.86 -13.72 2.04
CA ASN A 19 3.00 -14.67 2.74
C ASN A 19 2.63 -15.87 1.85
N GLU A 20 3.36 -16.05 0.75
CA GLU A 20 3.23 -17.08 -0.27
C GLU A 20 1.81 -17.24 -0.83
N ASN A 21 1.12 -16.12 -1.09
CA ASN A 21 -0.25 -16.16 -1.60
C ASN A 21 -0.57 -15.01 -2.56
N TYR A 22 -1.79 -15.01 -3.10
CA TYR A 22 -2.23 -14.04 -4.11
C TYR A 22 -2.12 -12.57 -3.66
N SER A 23 -2.21 -12.31 -2.34
CA SER A 23 -2.03 -10.95 -1.81
C SER A 23 -0.63 -10.39 -2.06
N ASP A 24 0.38 -11.24 -2.22
CA ASP A 24 1.76 -10.78 -2.45
C ASP A 24 1.90 -10.15 -3.84
N ILE A 25 1.15 -10.64 -4.85
CA ILE A 25 1.09 -10.00 -6.17
C ILE A 25 0.54 -8.57 -6.04
N MET A 26 -0.53 -8.39 -5.26
CA MET A 26 -1.12 -7.07 -5.04
C MET A 26 -0.19 -6.14 -4.25
N LYS A 27 0.53 -6.66 -3.25
CA LYS A 27 1.53 -5.89 -2.51
C LYS A 27 2.69 -5.46 -3.42
N ASN A 28 3.12 -6.31 -4.34
CA ASN A 28 4.15 -5.97 -5.33
C ASN A 28 3.70 -4.84 -6.25
N GLU A 29 2.43 -4.82 -6.68
CA GLU A 29 1.89 -3.73 -7.49
C GLU A 29 1.84 -2.40 -6.72
N ILE A 30 1.46 -2.44 -5.43
CA ILE A 30 1.55 -1.26 -4.54
C ILE A 30 2.99 -0.80 -4.38
N TYR A 31 3.92 -1.73 -4.17
CA TYR A 31 5.35 -1.45 -4.04
C TYR A 31 5.87 -0.76 -5.31
N PHE A 32 5.57 -1.32 -6.48
CA PHE A 32 5.97 -0.77 -7.76
C PHE A 32 5.41 0.64 -7.96
N TYR A 33 4.13 0.85 -7.63
CA TYR A 33 3.49 2.15 -7.73
C TYR A 33 4.21 3.23 -6.90
N PHE A 34 4.61 2.92 -5.67
CA PHE A 34 5.16 3.93 -4.76
C PHE A 34 6.68 4.06 -4.80
N PHE A 35 7.41 2.95 -4.86
CA PHE A 35 8.86 2.94 -4.70
C PHE A 35 9.61 2.90 -6.02
N GLU A 36 9.14 2.14 -7.02
CA GLU A 36 9.81 2.06 -8.33
C GLU A 36 9.45 3.25 -9.24
N ASN A 37 8.21 3.77 -9.14
CA ASN A 37 7.79 4.97 -9.89
C ASN A 37 8.05 6.30 -9.15
N GLU A 38 8.74 6.26 -8.00
CA GLU A 38 9.04 7.45 -7.17
C GLU A 38 7.81 8.31 -6.83
N SER A 39 6.66 7.68 -6.58
CA SER A 39 5.44 8.41 -6.23
C SER A 39 5.56 9.05 -4.84
N ASP A 40 4.80 10.13 -4.64
CA ASP A 40 4.70 10.79 -3.34
C ASP A 40 4.17 9.79 -2.27
N LEU A 41 4.66 9.93 -1.04
CA LEU A 41 4.28 9.14 0.13
C LEU A 41 3.58 10.01 1.20
N LYS A 42 3.20 11.25 0.86
CA LYS A 42 2.51 12.18 1.79
C LYS A 42 1.27 11.59 2.44
N PHE A 43 0.59 10.63 1.81
CA PHE A 43 -0.56 9.94 2.42
C PHE A 43 -0.20 9.30 3.77
N LEU A 44 1.07 8.90 3.99
CA LEU A 44 1.51 8.34 5.27
C LEU A 44 1.38 9.31 6.46
N ASN A 45 1.29 10.63 6.21
CA ASN A 45 1.16 11.61 7.29
C ASN A 45 -0.11 11.41 8.13
N VAL A 46 -1.16 10.83 7.56
CA VAL A 46 -2.45 10.63 8.25
C VAL A 46 -2.43 9.50 9.28
N PHE A 47 -1.51 8.54 9.14
CA PHE A 47 -1.44 7.38 10.04
C PHE A 47 -0.69 7.72 11.34
N LYS A 48 -1.17 7.17 12.46
CA LYS A 48 -0.60 7.43 13.79
C LYS A 48 0.23 6.26 14.31
N SER A 49 -0.06 5.07 13.81
CA SER A 49 0.56 3.82 14.25
C SER A 49 1.00 2.93 13.08
N LYS A 50 1.87 1.97 13.38
CA LYS A 50 2.25 0.89 12.46
C LYS A 50 1.01 0.10 12.01
N LEU A 51 0.14 -0.25 12.96
CA LEU A 51 -1.07 -1.03 12.69
C LEU A 51 -2.02 -0.31 11.71
N ASP A 52 -2.11 1.02 11.78
CA ASP A 52 -2.94 1.79 10.83
C ASP A 52 -2.44 1.62 9.39
N ILE A 53 -1.11 1.61 9.19
CA ILE A 53 -0.47 1.45 7.88
C ILE A 53 -0.73 0.04 7.35
N GLU A 54 -0.47 -0.98 8.17
CA GLU A 54 -0.66 -2.39 7.80
C GLU A 54 -2.14 -2.65 7.45
N ASN A 55 -3.08 -2.21 8.30
CA ASN A 55 -4.51 -2.35 8.04
C ASN A 55 -4.95 -1.62 6.76
N LYS A 56 -4.37 -0.45 6.47
CA LYS A 56 -4.68 0.26 5.23
C LYS A 56 -4.22 -0.55 4.03
N VAL A 57 -3.01 -1.09 4.03
CA VAL A 57 -2.50 -1.94 2.94
C VAL A 57 -3.41 -3.14 2.73
N GLU A 58 -3.80 -3.85 3.78
CA GLU A 58 -4.69 -5.02 3.68
C GLU A 58 -6.06 -4.65 3.11
N GLN A 59 -6.60 -3.47 3.46
CA GLN A 59 -7.84 -2.97 2.85
C GLN A 59 -7.69 -2.68 1.36
N VAL A 60 -6.56 -2.09 0.93
CA VAL A 60 -6.30 -1.81 -0.49
C VAL A 60 -6.11 -3.11 -1.26
N VAL A 61 -5.30 -4.04 -0.75
CA VAL A 61 -5.10 -5.37 -1.31
C VAL A 61 -6.43 -6.09 -1.49
N SER A 62 -7.29 -6.10 -0.47
CA SER A 62 -8.62 -6.72 -0.56
C SER A 62 -9.47 -6.10 -1.68
N ARG A 63 -9.42 -4.77 -1.85
CA ARG A 63 -10.13 -4.09 -2.95
C ARG A 63 -9.53 -4.39 -4.31
N MET A 64 -8.20 -4.47 -4.41
CA MET A 64 -7.53 -4.85 -5.65
C MET A 64 -7.96 -6.26 -6.08
N VAL A 65 -7.91 -7.24 -5.18
CA VAL A 65 -8.38 -8.61 -5.47
C VAL A 65 -9.85 -8.64 -5.93
N LEU A 66 -10.71 -7.79 -5.37
CA LEU A 66 -12.13 -7.75 -5.75
C LEU A 66 -12.41 -7.08 -7.08
N HIS A 67 -11.62 -6.06 -7.45
CA HIS A 67 -11.92 -5.15 -8.56
C HIS A 67 -10.87 -5.14 -9.67
N GLU A 68 -9.83 -5.97 -9.61
CA GLU A 68 -8.76 -6.03 -10.63
C GLU A 68 -9.26 -6.33 -12.05
N HIS A 69 -10.44 -6.95 -12.18
CA HIS A 69 -11.07 -7.22 -13.47
C HIS A 69 -11.93 -6.06 -13.99
N GLU A 70 -12.23 -5.08 -13.14
CA GLU A 70 -13.13 -3.96 -13.42
C GLU A 70 -12.36 -2.66 -13.66
N ASP A 71 -11.25 -2.47 -12.95
CA ASP A 71 -10.42 -1.26 -13.00
C ASP A 71 -8.92 -1.60 -13.05
N GLU A 72 -8.13 -0.72 -13.69
CA GLU A 72 -6.67 -0.83 -13.64
C GLU A 72 -6.18 -0.69 -12.19
N LEU A 73 -5.31 -1.60 -11.75
CA LEU A 73 -4.79 -1.62 -10.37
C LEU A 73 -4.22 -0.28 -9.91
N LYS A 74 -3.55 0.45 -10.80
CA LYS A 74 -3.02 1.79 -10.52
C LYS A 74 -4.11 2.80 -10.11
N ASN A 75 -5.30 2.70 -10.72
CA ASN A 75 -6.44 3.56 -10.39
C ASN A 75 -6.98 3.20 -9.01
N ILE A 76 -7.10 1.90 -8.71
CA ILE A 76 -7.52 1.42 -7.39
C ILE A 76 -6.54 1.94 -6.32
N ILE A 77 -5.23 1.79 -6.54
CA ILE A 77 -4.19 2.29 -5.62
C ILE A 77 -4.33 3.80 -5.42
N PHE A 78 -4.41 4.57 -6.51
CA PHE A 78 -4.54 6.03 -6.45
C PHE A 78 -5.76 6.44 -5.63
N TYR A 79 -6.96 5.95 -5.97
CA TYR A 79 -8.19 6.31 -5.26
C TYR A 79 -8.20 5.85 -3.81
N GLN A 80 -7.56 4.73 -3.48
CA GLN A 80 -7.55 4.27 -2.10
C GLN A 80 -6.59 5.06 -1.20
N PHE A 81 -5.49 5.58 -1.74
CA PHE A 81 -4.51 6.34 -0.95
C PHE A 81 -4.69 7.86 -1.02
N TYR A 82 -5.34 8.38 -2.07
CA TYR A 82 -5.48 9.82 -2.33
C TYR A 82 -6.91 10.30 -2.57
N GLY A 83 -7.88 9.40 -2.79
CA GLY A 83 -9.30 9.72 -2.90
C GLY A 83 -9.95 9.87 -1.52
#